data_AF-A0A3E1Y5R2-F1
#
_entry.id   AF-A0A3E1Y5R2-F1
#
_cell.length_a   1.000
_cell.length_b   1.000
_cell.length_c   1.000
_cell.angle_alpha   90.00
_cell.angle_beta   90.00
_cell.angle_gamma   90.00
#
_symmetry.space_group_name_H-M   'P 1'
#
loop_
_entity.id
_entity.type
_entity.pdbx_description
1 polymer ?
#
loop_
_entity_poly.entity_id
_entity_poly.type
_entity_poly.pdbx_seq_one_letter_code
_entity_poly.pdbx_strand_id
1 'polypeptide(L)'
;MYMIRSRILLLGCLLIGFLGCAKKQNNVRVLTLDCMESKISKIRSILDTAKVGTDDFMYPQQSVDDLQKALTDIQTGISYAKAGRFILQYEVDNVCNKADQAITQFLGSYNYTLAPGSDGELLVNGLNRKGSIDFGDRAEFSNSNTFTVELWVKYNKDFLDFEMATLIGTTSEGPQSNWPDNKFEGWNIHYQRSGNLRASMGVGTGVLEQAKAFPTNYGKWNHVALVWDINAKAGAGEDRPYHMKMYVNGELFWQKNNDILAGGVPRAMLPSSTKKMRAFIDPYHPDRCMTGYIKKFRLWNEAKTPDQLKTLMTADVKGNESNLVCAWDFTVVPTDPDNVKDKTGKFTAKIQGSYKWMPVQ
;
A
#
# COMPACT_ATOMS: atom_id res chain seq x y z
N MET A 1 38.05 21.23 77.44
CA MET A 1 37.98 19.86 77.99
C MET A 1 36.59 19.67 78.57
N TYR A 2 35.95 18.56 78.21
CA TYR A 2 34.51 18.28 78.30
C TYR A 2 33.81 18.73 79.59
N MET A 3 32.69 19.40 79.43
CA MET A 3 31.57 19.31 80.35
C MET A 3 30.32 19.82 79.63
N ILE A 4 29.26 19.02 79.65
CA ILE A 4 27.92 19.43 80.07
C ILE A 4 27.02 18.19 80.02
N ARG A 5 26.57 17.79 81.22
CA ARG A 5 25.44 16.90 81.43
C ARG A 5 24.19 17.75 81.63
N SER A 6 23.15 17.31 80.93
CA SER A 6 21.72 17.61 81.02
C SER A 6 21.14 17.82 82.43
N ARG A 7 20.14 18.72 82.55
CA ARG A 7 18.78 18.56 83.16
C ARG A 7 18.16 19.95 83.42
N ILE A 8 17.03 20.35 82.82
CA ILE A 8 15.59 20.07 83.07
C ILE A 8 14.84 21.31 83.63
N LEU A 9 13.82 21.74 82.88
CA LEU A 9 12.53 22.42 83.18
C LEU A 9 12.42 23.59 84.19
N LEU A 10 11.80 24.72 83.79
CA LEU A 10 10.34 25.03 83.85
C LEU A 10 10.08 26.48 83.33
N LEU A 11 9.33 26.67 82.23
CA LEU A 11 7.95 27.22 82.12
C LEU A 11 7.77 28.75 82.29
N GLY A 12 7.20 29.41 81.26
CA GLY A 12 6.68 30.78 81.33
C GLY A 12 6.13 31.36 80.01
N CYS A 13 4.86 31.09 79.73
CA CYS A 13 3.84 31.87 78.98
C CYS A 13 3.98 32.31 77.50
N LEU A 14 3.14 31.67 76.69
CA LEU A 14 2.21 32.16 75.63
C LEU A 14 2.53 33.41 74.79
N LEU A 15 2.63 33.19 73.47
CA LEU A 15 2.08 34.10 72.44
C LEU A 15 1.55 33.26 71.25
N ILE A 16 0.26 33.43 70.98
CA ILE A 16 -0.51 32.77 69.92
C ILE A 16 -0.21 33.46 68.59
N GLY A 17 0.43 32.74 67.66
CA GLY A 17 0.62 33.17 66.27
C GLY A 17 -0.28 32.37 65.33
N PHE A 18 -1.24 33.04 64.69
CA PHE A 18 -2.11 32.47 63.67
C PHE A 18 -1.29 32.00 62.45
N LEU A 19 -1.51 30.76 62.03
CA LEU A 19 -1.09 30.22 60.74
C LEU A 19 -1.79 30.96 59.60
N GLY A 20 -1.07 31.82 58.89
CA GLY A 20 -1.47 32.32 57.58
C GLY A 20 -1.22 31.25 56.51
N CYS A 21 -2.29 30.69 55.95
CA CYS A 21 -2.23 29.89 54.72
C CYS A 21 -1.74 30.78 53.57
N ALA A 22 -0.51 30.55 53.11
CA ALA A 22 -0.02 31.12 51.86
C ALA A 22 -0.83 30.54 50.68
N LYS A 23 -1.57 31.40 49.96
CA LYS A 23 -2.18 31.04 48.67
C LYS A 23 -1.07 30.67 47.68
N LYS A 24 -1.02 29.40 47.30
CA LYS A 24 -0.22 28.91 46.17
C LYS A 24 -0.73 29.58 44.89
N GLN A 25 0.13 30.36 44.21
CA GLN A 25 -0.11 30.79 42.83
C GLN A 25 -0.12 29.54 41.95
N ASN A 26 -1.30 29.14 41.45
CA ASN A 26 -1.41 28.14 40.41
C ASN A 26 -0.97 28.79 39.08
N ASN A 27 0.26 28.51 38.65
CA ASN A 27 0.67 28.73 37.26
C ASN A 27 -0.05 27.71 36.37
N VAL A 28 -1.32 27.97 36.05
CA VAL A 28 -2.05 27.21 35.04
C VAL A 28 -1.49 27.62 33.68
N ARG A 29 -0.75 26.73 33.04
CA ARG A 29 -0.26 26.93 31.68
C ARG A 29 -1.47 27.07 30.75
N VAL A 30 -1.58 28.19 30.04
CA VAL A 30 -2.69 28.44 29.10
C VAL A 30 -2.55 27.49 27.91
N LEU A 31 -3.60 26.74 27.61
CA LEU A 31 -3.66 25.86 26.43
C LEU A 31 -3.96 26.69 25.18
N THR A 32 -3.31 26.36 24.07
CA THR A 32 -3.58 26.98 22.76
C THR A 32 -4.63 26.15 22.04
N LEU A 33 -5.76 26.76 21.65
CA LEU A 33 -6.91 26.06 21.06
C LEU A 33 -7.10 26.35 19.56
N ASP A 34 -6.27 27.20 18.96
CA ASP A 34 -6.37 27.65 17.56
C ASP A 34 -6.51 26.49 16.57
N CYS A 35 -5.81 25.38 16.83
CA CYS A 35 -5.93 24.18 16.01
C CYS A 35 -7.37 23.64 16.02
N MET A 36 -7.99 23.48 17.19
CA MET A 36 -9.37 22.98 17.30
C MET A 36 -10.37 23.92 16.60
N GLU A 37 -10.21 25.24 16.80
CA GLU A 37 -11.07 26.24 16.18
C GLU A 37 -10.94 26.23 14.65
N SER A 38 -9.71 26.10 14.14
CA SER A 38 -9.43 25.92 12.72
C SER A 38 -10.10 24.65 12.16
N LYS A 39 -10.01 23.51 12.87
CA LYS A 39 -10.65 22.26 12.44
C LYS A 39 -12.18 22.35 12.45
N ILE A 40 -12.78 22.99 13.45
CA ILE A 40 -14.24 23.21 13.47
C ILE A 40 -14.69 23.96 12.22
N SER A 41 -14.02 25.08 11.89
CA SER A 41 -14.35 25.88 10.71
C SER A 41 -14.20 25.07 9.42
N LYS A 42 -13.11 24.29 9.29
CA LYS A 42 -12.87 23.42 8.14
C LYS A 42 -13.94 22.32 8.01
N ILE A 43 -14.27 21.63 9.09
CA ILE A 43 -15.27 20.56 9.08
C ILE A 43 -16.64 21.10 8.71
N ARG A 44 -17.07 22.23 9.30
CA ARG A 44 -18.35 22.87 8.95
C ARG A 44 -18.41 23.21 7.46
N SER A 45 -17.38 23.85 6.93
CA SER A 45 -17.32 24.19 5.50
C SER A 45 -17.42 22.95 4.60
N ILE A 46 -16.83 21.82 5.01
CA ILE A 46 -16.92 20.56 4.27
C ILE A 46 -18.36 20.03 4.33
N LEU A 47 -18.96 19.95 5.52
CA LEU A 47 -20.31 19.44 5.73
C LEU A 47 -21.38 20.28 5.00
N ASP A 48 -21.22 21.60 4.99
CA ASP A 48 -22.15 22.53 4.33
C ASP A 48 -22.15 22.40 2.80
N THR A 49 -21.05 21.89 2.22
CA THR A 49 -20.87 21.79 0.76
C THR A 49 -20.92 20.36 0.23
N ALA A 50 -20.85 19.36 1.11
CA ALA A 50 -20.87 17.96 0.75
C ALA A 50 -22.21 17.53 0.16
N LYS A 51 -22.17 16.96 -1.05
CA LYS A 51 -23.32 16.22 -1.62
C LYS A 51 -23.27 14.79 -1.13
N VAL A 52 -24.36 14.30 -0.54
CA VAL A 52 -24.42 13.02 0.15
C VAL A 52 -25.31 12.05 -0.61
N GLY A 53 -24.83 10.83 -0.82
CA GLY A 53 -25.56 9.81 -1.54
C GLY A 53 -24.68 8.62 -1.93
N THR A 54 -25.28 7.70 -2.68
CA THR A 54 -24.62 6.49 -3.19
C THR A 54 -24.12 6.66 -4.63
N ASP A 55 -24.54 7.73 -5.30
CA ASP A 55 -24.21 8.00 -6.69
C ASP A 55 -22.79 8.56 -6.83
N ASP A 56 -22.30 8.58 -8.06
CA ASP A 56 -21.04 9.23 -8.36
C ASP A 56 -21.11 10.72 -8.00
N PHE A 57 -19.96 11.30 -7.68
CA PHE A 57 -19.75 12.69 -7.24
C PHE A 57 -20.39 13.02 -5.89
N MET A 58 -20.65 12.01 -5.04
CA MET A 58 -21.21 12.18 -3.70
C MET A 58 -20.35 11.51 -2.62
N TYR A 59 -20.50 11.98 -1.38
CA TYR A 59 -19.92 11.34 -0.20
C TYR A 59 -20.93 10.33 0.38
N PRO A 60 -20.49 9.12 0.76
CA PRO A 60 -21.36 8.18 1.48
C PRO A 60 -21.85 8.77 2.79
N GLN A 61 -23.11 8.50 3.15
CA GLN A 61 -23.73 8.98 4.40
C GLN A 61 -22.86 8.67 5.63
N GLN A 62 -22.31 7.45 5.70
CA GLN A 62 -21.45 7.05 6.83
C GLN A 62 -20.24 7.98 7.02
N SER A 63 -19.62 8.44 5.93
CA SER A 63 -18.47 9.35 6.03
C SER A 63 -18.87 10.72 6.56
N VAL A 64 -20.07 11.21 6.22
CA VAL A 64 -20.64 12.44 6.76
C VAL A 64 -20.90 12.28 8.26
N ASP A 65 -21.47 11.14 8.66
CA ASP A 65 -21.76 10.82 10.06
C ASP A 65 -20.47 10.78 10.90
N ASP A 66 -19.41 10.14 10.39
CA ASP A 66 -18.10 10.09 11.03
C ASP A 66 -17.47 11.49 11.17
N LEU A 67 -17.59 12.33 10.14
CA LEU A 67 -17.08 13.70 10.16
C LEU A 67 -17.87 14.59 11.14
N GLN A 68 -19.20 14.41 11.22
CA GLN A 68 -20.07 15.09 12.17
C GLN A 68 -19.77 14.66 13.62
N LYS A 69 -19.43 13.39 13.84
CA LYS A 69 -18.95 12.90 15.12
C LYS A 69 -17.64 13.58 15.52
N ALA A 70 -16.67 13.67 14.60
CA ALA A 70 -15.42 14.37 14.85
C ALA A 70 -15.64 15.85 15.20
N LEU A 71 -16.58 16.53 14.54
CA LEU A 71 -16.97 17.91 14.89
C LEU A 71 -17.46 18.01 16.35
N THR A 72 -18.30 17.06 16.77
CA THR A 72 -18.83 16.99 18.15
C THR A 72 -17.72 16.73 19.17
N ASP A 73 -16.80 15.81 18.86
CA ASP A 73 -15.67 15.47 19.71
C ASP A 73 -14.74 16.68 19.94
N ILE A 74 -14.48 17.49 18.89
CA ILE A 74 -13.67 18.72 19.02
C ILE A 74 -14.39 19.78 19.88
N GLN A 75 -15.69 19.98 19.69
CA GLN A 75 -16.47 20.93 20.50
C GLN A 75 -16.48 20.55 21.98
N THR A 76 -16.54 19.24 22.27
CA THR A 76 -16.41 18.70 23.62
C THR A 76 -14.99 18.91 24.16
N GLY A 77 -13.97 18.69 23.34
CA GLY A 77 -12.57 18.97 23.67
C GLY A 77 -12.33 20.43 24.08
N ILE A 78 -12.88 21.40 23.34
CA ILE A 78 -12.83 22.83 23.70
C ILE A 78 -13.50 23.08 25.05
N SER A 79 -14.66 22.45 25.30
CA SER A 79 -15.38 22.59 26.57
C SER A 79 -14.57 22.03 27.75
N TYR A 80 -13.90 20.90 27.55
CA TYR A 80 -12.99 20.31 28.55
C TYR A 80 -11.77 21.18 28.81
N ALA A 81 -11.16 21.75 27.78
CA ALA A 81 -10.06 22.70 27.95
C ALA A 81 -10.50 23.94 28.75
N LYS A 82 -11.66 24.54 28.42
CA LYS A 82 -12.22 25.70 29.13
C LYS A 82 -12.60 25.39 30.58
N ALA A 83 -13.04 24.17 30.86
CA ALA A 83 -13.34 23.69 32.21
C ALA A 83 -12.09 23.27 33.01
N GLY A 84 -10.88 23.43 32.46
CA GLY A 84 -9.62 23.04 33.11
C GLY A 84 -9.44 21.53 33.25
N ARG A 85 -10.16 20.72 32.47
CA ARG A 85 -10.03 19.25 32.46
C ARG A 85 -8.87 18.78 31.60
N PHE A 86 -8.50 19.54 30.57
CA PHE A 86 -7.21 19.37 29.91
C PHE A 86 -6.17 20.19 30.67
N ILE A 87 -5.05 19.54 30.98
CA ILE A 87 -3.93 20.11 31.73
C ILE A 87 -2.73 20.30 30.80
N LEU A 88 -2.59 19.45 29.77
CA LEU A 88 -1.44 19.40 28.89
C LEU A 88 -1.82 19.64 27.42
N GLN A 89 -0.96 20.35 26.69
CA GLN A 89 -1.19 20.68 25.28
C GLN A 89 -1.36 19.43 24.40
N TYR A 90 -0.70 18.32 24.75
CA TYR A 90 -0.84 17.07 23.99
C TYR A 90 -2.29 16.56 23.94
N GLU A 91 -3.12 16.87 24.94
CA GLU A 91 -4.53 16.45 24.97
C GLU A 91 -5.32 17.19 23.89
N VAL A 92 -5.02 18.48 23.69
CA VAL A 92 -5.54 19.30 22.60
C VAL A 92 -5.04 18.76 21.25
N ASP A 93 -3.74 18.51 21.15
CA ASP A 93 -3.11 18.04 19.91
C ASP A 93 -3.67 16.67 19.49
N ASN A 94 -3.97 15.78 20.45
CA ASN A 94 -4.58 14.48 20.19
C ASN A 94 -5.99 14.61 19.59
N VAL A 95 -6.81 15.53 20.11
CA VAL A 95 -8.14 15.82 19.53
C VAL A 95 -8.00 16.38 18.11
N CYS A 96 -7.03 17.27 17.89
CA CYS A 96 -6.72 17.78 16.55
C CYS A 96 -6.29 16.69 15.57
N ASN A 97 -5.40 15.78 15.99
CA ASN A 97 -4.94 14.68 15.15
C ASN A 97 -6.10 13.75 14.74
N LYS A 98 -7.03 13.47 15.66
CA LYS A 98 -8.25 12.71 15.35
C LYS A 98 -9.16 13.43 14.36
N ALA A 99 -9.29 14.76 14.49
CA ALA A 99 -10.03 15.57 13.53
C ALA A 99 -9.41 15.53 12.12
N ASP A 100 -8.08 15.62 12.03
CA ASP A 100 -7.37 15.53 10.75
C ASP A 100 -7.53 14.16 10.08
N GLN A 101 -7.54 13.09 10.88
CA GLN A 101 -7.85 11.75 10.38
C GLN A 101 -9.27 11.68 9.81
N ALA A 102 -10.28 12.18 10.53
CA ALA A 102 -11.66 12.19 10.06
C ALA A 102 -11.85 13.02 8.79
N ILE A 103 -11.23 14.20 8.69
CA ILE A 103 -11.26 15.03 7.48
C ILE A 103 -10.63 14.29 6.29
N THR A 104 -9.50 13.63 6.50
CA THR A 104 -8.80 12.87 5.45
C THR A 104 -9.64 11.70 4.97
N GLN A 105 -10.25 10.96 5.90
CA GLN A 105 -11.16 9.85 5.61
C GLN A 105 -12.39 10.31 4.84
N PHE A 106 -12.99 11.43 5.25
CA PHE A 106 -14.12 12.02 4.55
C PHE A 106 -13.76 12.39 3.11
N LEU A 107 -12.71 13.18 2.90
CA LEU A 107 -12.32 13.60 1.55
C LEU A 107 -11.98 12.39 0.65
N GLY A 108 -11.44 11.32 1.23
CA GLY A 108 -11.16 10.07 0.53
C GLY A 108 -12.39 9.21 0.21
N SER A 109 -13.53 9.44 0.88
CA SER A 109 -14.77 8.68 0.62
C SER A 109 -15.52 9.19 -0.61
N TYR A 110 -15.12 10.33 -1.19
CA TYR A 110 -15.78 10.93 -2.35
C TYR A 110 -15.91 9.93 -3.50
N ASN A 111 -17.13 9.63 -3.91
CA ASN A 111 -17.43 8.62 -4.92
C ASN A 111 -17.22 9.17 -6.33
N TYR A 112 -15.97 9.45 -6.73
CA TYR A 112 -15.65 10.01 -8.05
C TYR A 112 -14.92 8.98 -8.93
N THR A 113 -15.35 8.86 -10.18
CA THR A 113 -14.58 8.26 -11.27
C THR A 113 -14.71 9.10 -12.53
N LEU A 114 -13.63 9.19 -13.31
CA LEU A 114 -13.66 9.81 -14.63
C LEU A 114 -14.60 9.04 -15.59
N ALA A 115 -15.20 9.77 -16.53
CA ALA A 115 -16.05 9.20 -17.57
C ALA A 115 -15.23 8.44 -18.63
N PRO A 116 -15.81 7.44 -19.32
CA PRO A 116 -15.17 6.74 -20.44
C PRO A 116 -14.52 7.67 -21.48
N GLY A 117 -13.33 7.31 -21.95
CA GLY A 117 -12.55 8.11 -22.89
C GLY A 117 -11.72 9.23 -22.27
N SER A 118 -11.84 9.49 -20.96
CA SER A 118 -10.99 10.47 -20.28
C SER A 118 -9.60 9.89 -19.99
N ASP A 119 -8.57 10.72 -20.07
CA ASP A 119 -7.25 10.38 -19.53
C ASP A 119 -7.33 10.27 -18.01
N GLY A 120 -6.80 9.19 -17.44
CA GLY A 120 -6.92 8.93 -16.01
C GLY A 120 -5.96 7.89 -15.47
N GLU A 121 -5.86 7.87 -14.15
CA GLU A 121 -5.09 6.90 -13.39
C GLU A 121 -6.04 5.90 -12.72
N LEU A 122 -5.88 4.61 -13.04
CA LEU A 122 -6.69 3.55 -12.46
C LEU A 122 -6.23 3.22 -11.04
N LEU A 123 -7.09 3.50 -10.05
CA LEU A 123 -7.01 3.00 -8.67
C LEU A 123 -7.88 1.74 -8.55
N VAL A 124 -7.31 0.64 -8.04
CA VAL A 124 -8.04 -0.59 -7.73
C VAL A 124 -8.02 -0.81 -6.22
N ASN A 125 -9.19 -0.96 -5.62
CA ASN A 125 -9.34 -1.17 -4.18
C ASN A 125 -9.47 -2.66 -3.87
N GLY A 126 -8.34 -3.38 -3.82
CA GLY A 126 -8.35 -4.83 -3.61
C GLY A 126 -8.62 -5.28 -2.17
N LEU A 127 -8.44 -4.40 -1.18
CA LEU A 127 -8.68 -4.72 0.22
C LEU A 127 -10.08 -5.29 0.45
N ASN A 128 -10.19 -6.24 1.38
CA ASN A 128 -11.41 -7.01 1.64
C ASN A 128 -11.94 -7.75 0.40
N ARG A 129 -11.05 -8.11 -0.54
CA ARG A 129 -11.38 -8.84 -1.78
C ARG A 129 -12.31 -8.07 -2.72
N LYS A 130 -12.30 -6.73 -2.64
CA LYS A 130 -13.34 -5.90 -3.28
C LYS A 130 -13.04 -5.50 -4.71
N GLY A 131 -11.79 -5.41 -5.14
CA GLY A 131 -11.41 -4.90 -6.47
C GLY A 131 -10.23 -5.65 -7.07
N SER A 132 -10.29 -5.94 -8.38
CA SER A 132 -9.18 -6.59 -9.08
C SER A 132 -9.21 -6.30 -10.58
N ILE A 133 -8.12 -6.65 -11.26
CA ILE A 133 -8.08 -6.75 -12.71
C ILE A 133 -7.85 -8.22 -13.06
N ASP A 134 -8.82 -8.86 -13.70
CA ASP A 134 -8.73 -10.23 -14.18
C ASP A 134 -8.29 -10.23 -15.65
N PHE A 135 -7.13 -10.82 -15.94
CA PHE A 135 -6.59 -10.92 -17.30
C PHE A 135 -6.96 -12.24 -17.98
N GLY A 136 -7.72 -13.10 -17.29
CA GLY A 136 -8.16 -14.40 -17.77
C GLY A 136 -7.15 -15.53 -17.58
N ASP A 137 -7.57 -16.71 -18.00
CA ASP A 137 -6.83 -17.97 -17.96
C ASP A 137 -6.10 -18.18 -19.29
N ARG A 138 -4.76 -18.12 -19.30
CA ARG A 138 -3.92 -18.32 -20.50
C ARG A 138 -2.64 -19.09 -20.18
N ALA A 139 -2.18 -19.88 -21.14
CA ALA A 139 -0.89 -20.58 -21.00
C ALA A 139 0.28 -19.60 -21.17
N GLU A 140 0.11 -18.62 -22.05
CA GLU A 140 1.09 -17.61 -22.42
C GLU A 140 1.55 -16.73 -21.25
N PHE A 141 0.77 -16.63 -20.18
CA PHE A 141 1.13 -15.86 -19.00
C PHE A 141 2.19 -16.54 -18.12
N SER A 142 2.44 -17.85 -18.31
CA SER A 142 3.38 -18.61 -17.46
C SER A 142 4.11 -19.75 -18.19
N ASN A 143 4.15 -19.74 -19.52
CA ASN A 143 4.79 -20.80 -20.31
C ASN A 143 6.28 -20.59 -20.59
N SER A 144 6.86 -19.44 -20.22
CA SER A 144 8.27 -19.11 -20.48
C SER A 144 9.15 -19.27 -19.25
N ASN A 145 10.38 -19.73 -19.47
CA ASN A 145 11.44 -19.73 -18.47
C ASN A 145 12.48 -18.60 -18.64
N THR A 146 12.21 -17.68 -19.57
CA THR A 146 12.98 -16.46 -19.80
C THR A 146 11.97 -15.36 -20.12
N PHE A 147 11.66 -14.50 -19.14
CA PHE A 147 10.60 -13.50 -19.26
C PHE A 147 10.86 -12.23 -18.45
N THR A 148 10.11 -11.18 -18.77
CA THR A 148 10.08 -9.92 -18.02
C THR A 148 8.64 -9.51 -17.78
N VAL A 149 8.30 -9.16 -16.54
CA VAL A 149 7.05 -8.52 -16.15
C VAL A 149 7.38 -7.10 -15.74
N GLU A 150 6.72 -6.10 -16.32
CA GLU A 150 6.95 -4.70 -15.95
C GLU A 150 5.64 -3.90 -15.89
N LEU A 151 5.60 -2.95 -14.97
CA LEU A 151 4.48 -2.04 -14.79
C LEU A 151 4.91 -0.79 -14.02
N TRP A 152 4.09 0.25 -14.11
CA TRP A 152 4.10 1.35 -13.15
C TRP A 152 3.09 1.08 -12.04
N VAL A 153 3.49 1.32 -10.80
CA VAL A 153 2.65 1.22 -9.61
C VAL A 153 2.75 2.47 -8.75
N LYS A 154 1.63 2.92 -8.20
CA LYS A 154 1.55 3.96 -7.16
C LYS A 154 0.68 3.44 -6.02
N TYR A 155 1.06 3.71 -4.77
CA TYR A 155 0.38 3.16 -3.58
C TYR A 155 0.41 4.18 -2.43
N ASN A 156 -0.53 4.01 -1.51
CA ASN A 156 -0.71 4.86 -0.34
C ASN A 156 -0.20 4.14 0.92
N LYS A 157 -0.21 4.82 2.07
CA LYS A 157 0.33 4.27 3.33
C LYS A 157 -0.40 3.00 3.79
N ASP A 158 -1.71 2.94 3.60
CA ASP A 158 -2.58 1.87 4.09
C ASP A 158 -3.01 0.92 2.94
N PHE A 159 -2.05 0.55 2.11
CA PHE A 159 -2.30 -0.22 0.89
C PHE A 159 -2.43 -1.74 1.09
N LEU A 160 -2.17 -2.25 2.29
CA LEU A 160 -2.08 -3.68 2.63
C LEU A 160 -2.87 -4.00 3.91
N ASP A 161 -3.64 -5.10 3.88
CA ASP A 161 -4.31 -5.66 5.07
C ASP A 161 -3.82 -7.08 5.46
N PHE A 162 -2.99 -7.73 4.63
CA PHE A 162 -2.58 -9.13 4.79
C PHE A 162 -1.05 -9.33 4.75
N GLU A 163 -0.56 -10.48 5.25
CA GLU A 163 0.87 -10.80 5.33
C GLU A 163 1.57 -10.84 3.97
N MET A 164 0.85 -11.22 2.92
CA MET A 164 1.30 -11.26 1.52
C MET A 164 0.21 -10.71 0.61
N ALA A 165 0.45 -9.62 -0.11
CA ALA A 165 -0.56 -9.00 -0.96
C ALA A 165 -0.11 -8.92 -2.41
N THR A 166 -0.89 -9.54 -3.30
CA THR A 166 -0.56 -9.64 -4.72
C THR A 166 -0.75 -8.30 -5.42
N LEU A 167 0.34 -7.75 -5.97
CA LEU A 167 0.26 -6.67 -6.94
C LEU A 167 -0.22 -7.24 -8.28
N ILE A 168 0.47 -8.27 -8.77
CA ILE A 168 0.09 -8.99 -9.99
C ILE A 168 0.80 -10.35 -10.05
N GLY A 169 0.10 -11.38 -10.53
CA GLY A 169 0.70 -12.69 -10.72
C GLY A 169 -0.24 -13.73 -11.29
N THR A 170 0.32 -14.91 -11.58
CA THR A 170 -0.39 -16.12 -12.00
C THR A 170 -0.55 -17.14 -10.87
N THR A 171 -0.07 -16.81 -9.67
CA THR A 171 0.18 -17.67 -8.48
C THR A 171 1.52 -18.40 -8.55
N SER A 172 2.10 -18.74 -7.39
CA SER A 172 3.37 -19.47 -7.25
C SER A 172 3.46 -20.32 -5.97
N GLU A 173 2.33 -20.60 -5.29
CA GLU A 173 2.27 -21.32 -4.00
C GLU A 173 1.34 -22.56 -4.04
N GLY A 174 1.74 -23.62 -3.31
CA GLY A 174 1.26 -25.02 -3.42
C GLY A 174 -0.21 -25.28 -3.04
N PRO A 175 -0.62 -26.56 -3.00
CA PRO A 175 -1.87 -27.03 -3.61
C PRO A 175 -3.12 -26.34 -3.07
N GLN A 176 -4.01 -25.93 -3.99
CA GLN A 176 -5.45 -25.96 -3.70
C GLN A 176 -5.78 -27.33 -3.13
N SER A 177 -6.66 -27.42 -2.14
CA SER A 177 -6.98 -28.63 -1.34
C SER A 177 -7.23 -29.95 -2.11
N ASN A 178 -7.29 -29.91 -3.44
CA ASN A 178 -7.61 -31.03 -4.33
C ASN A 178 -6.45 -31.40 -5.30
N TRP A 179 -5.25 -30.83 -5.16
CA TRP A 179 -4.08 -31.20 -5.98
C TRP A 179 -3.17 -32.18 -5.21
N PRO A 180 -3.04 -33.45 -5.66
CA PRO A 180 -2.29 -34.49 -4.95
C PRO A 180 -0.76 -34.32 -4.99
N ASP A 181 -0.24 -33.35 -5.76
CA ASP A 181 1.19 -33.09 -5.88
C ASP A 181 1.49 -31.67 -5.39
N ASN A 182 2.44 -31.53 -4.45
CA ASN A 182 2.97 -30.24 -3.97
C ASN A 182 3.71 -29.48 -5.08
N LYS A 183 2.98 -29.03 -6.12
CA LYS A 183 3.50 -28.35 -7.30
C LYS A 183 3.24 -26.85 -7.20
N PHE A 184 4.30 -26.13 -6.91
CA PHE A 184 4.45 -24.69 -7.00
C PHE A 184 4.71 -24.33 -8.47
N GLU A 185 3.82 -23.54 -9.07
CA GLU A 185 3.88 -23.18 -10.49
C GLU A 185 3.48 -21.72 -10.69
N GLY A 186 4.08 -21.05 -11.67
CA GLY A 186 3.82 -19.65 -12.01
C GLY A 186 4.66 -18.65 -11.21
N TRP A 187 4.28 -17.38 -11.31
CA TRP A 187 5.01 -16.27 -10.70
C TRP A 187 4.07 -15.27 -10.00
N ASN A 188 4.60 -14.55 -9.02
CA ASN A 188 3.89 -13.47 -8.34
C ASN A 188 4.84 -12.32 -7.99
N ILE A 189 4.36 -11.08 -8.17
CA ILE A 189 4.93 -9.86 -7.61
C ILE A 189 3.98 -9.38 -6.52
N HIS A 190 4.45 -9.32 -5.28
CA HIS A 190 3.62 -9.04 -4.12
C HIS A 190 4.37 -8.27 -3.04
N TYR A 191 3.61 -7.69 -2.12
CA TYR A 191 4.16 -7.05 -0.94
C TYR A 191 4.01 -7.94 0.28
N GLN A 192 5.00 -7.87 1.18
CA GLN A 192 4.85 -8.38 2.54
C GLN A 192 4.27 -7.29 3.44
N ARG A 193 3.61 -7.66 4.54
CA ARG A 193 3.10 -6.71 5.55
C ARG A 193 4.17 -5.76 6.10
N SER A 194 5.44 -6.15 6.06
CA SER A 194 6.58 -5.30 6.40
C SER A 194 6.83 -4.15 5.41
N GLY A 195 6.08 -4.07 4.30
CA GLY A 195 6.31 -3.11 3.21
C GLY A 195 7.39 -3.54 2.22
N ASN A 196 7.87 -4.78 2.29
CA ASN A 196 8.85 -5.30 1.35
C ASN A 196 8.19 -5.66 0.01
N LEU A 197 8.79 -5.24 -1.11
CA LEU A 197 8.44 -5.77 -2.43
C LEU A 197 9.15 -7.11 -2.62
N ARG A 198 8.38 -8.14 -2.97
CA ARG A 198 8.80 -9.53 -3.15
C ARG A 198 8.39 -10.04 -4.52
N ALA A 199 9.15 -10.99 -5.04
CA ALA A 199 8.65 -11.88 -6.08
C ALA A 199 8.88 -13.34 -5.67
N SER A 200 8.01 -14.21 -6.16
CA SER A 200 8.06 -15.65 -5.91
C SER A 200 7.82 -16.43 -7.20
N MET A 201 8.70 -17.39 -7.49
CA MET A 201 8.62 -18.28 -8.67
C MET A 201 8.35 -19.71 -8.20
N GLY A 202 7.30 -20.33 -8.72
CA GLY A 202 7.00 -21.74 -8.48
C GLY A 202 7.85 -22.63 -9.38
N VAL A 203 8.79 -23.38 -8.77
CA VAL A 203 9.78 -24.20 -9.48
C VAL A 203 9.57 -25.70 -9.24
N GLY A 204 8.31 -26.11 -9.19
CA GLY A 204 7.90 -27.49 -8.95
C GLY A 204 7.72 -27.79 -7.48
N THR A 205 8.63 -28.52 -6.83
CA THR A 205 8.46 -28.88 -5.41
C THR A 205 8.96 -27.81 -4.45
N GLY A 206 9.11 -26.57 -4.89
CA GLY A 206 9.59 -25.46 -4.07
C GLY A 206 9.31 -24.10 -4.72
N VAL A 207 9.57 -23.04 -3.96
CA VAL A 207 9.40 -21.65 -4.40
C VAL A 207 10.73 -20.93 -4.28
N LEU A 208 11.13 -20.23 -5.33
CA LEU A 208 12.27 -19.30 -5.29
C LEU A 208 11.76 -17.90 -4.98
N GLU A 209 12.28 -17.27 -3.93
CA GLU A 209 11.69 -16.03 -3.42
C GLU A 209 12.76 -15.06 -2.92
N GLN A 210 12.55 -13.77 -3.18
CA GLN A 210 13.39 -12.69 -2.66
C GLN A 210 12.54 -11.46 -2.36
N ALA A 211 12.84 -10.79 -1.26
CA ALA A 211 12.16 -9.56 -0.85
C ALA A 211 13.19 -8.52 -0.40
N LYS A 212 12.80 -7.23 -0.47
CA LYS A 212 13.56 -6.09 0.08
C LYS A 212 12.59 -4.96 0.42
N ALA A 213 12.93 -4.16 1.43
CA ALA A 213 12.16 -2.97 1.81
C ALA A 213 11.97 -2.04 0.61
N PHE A 214 10.71 -1.83 0.23
CA PHE A 214 10.35 -0.96 -0.88
C PHE A 214 10.37 0.50 -0.43
N PRO A 215 10.59 1.49 -1.34
CA PRO A 215 10.52 2.90 -0.98
C PRO A 215 9.22 3.26 -0.24
N THR A 216 9.21 4.34 0.54
CA THR A 216 8.00 4.85 1.23
C THR A 216 7.52 6.17 0.63
N ASN A 217 7.80 6.39 -0.66
CA ASN A 217 7.38 7.56 -1.44
C ASN A 217 5.90 7.45 -1.84
N TYR A 218 5.02 7.31 -0.84
CA TYR A 218 3.58 7.16 -1.03
C TYR A 218 3.01 8.24 -1.96
N GLY A 219 2.06 7.84 -2.81
CA GLY A 219 1.48 8.73 -3.81
C GLY A 219 2.42 9.07 -4.98
N LYS A 220 3.59 8.44 -5.09
CA LYS A 220 4.48 8.57 -6.27
C LYS A 220 4.45 7.29 -7.10
N TRP A 221 4.57 7.48 -8.41
CA TRP A 221 4.73 6.40 -9.38
C TRP A 221 6.13 5.80 -9.27
N ASN A 222 6.20 4.47 -9.17
CA ASN A 222 7.43 3.71 -9.28
C ASN A 222 7.28 2.70 -10.43
N HIS A 223 8.29 2.61 -11.29
CA HIS A 223 8.38 1.53 -12.25
C HIS A 223 8.95 0.29 -11.56
N VAL A 224 8.31 -0.86 -11.76
CA VAL A 224 8.73 -2.15 -11.20
C VAL A 224 8.89 -3.12 -12.37
N ALA A 225 10.03 -3.79 -12.43
CA ALA A 225 10.30 -4.83 -13.42
C ALA A 225 10.94 -6.06 -12.79
N LEU A 226 10.27 -7.20 -12.92
CA LEU A 226 10.79 -8.52 -12.59
C LEU A 226 11.36 -9.16 -13.86
N VAL A 227 12.60 -9.62 -13.79
CA VAL A 227 13.26 -10.39 -14.85
C VAL A 227 13.55 -11.79 -14.33
N TRP A 228 13.08 -12.80 -15.06
CA TRP A 228 13.37 -14.22 -14.85
C TRP A 228 14.14 -14.77 -16.04
N ASP A 229 15.26 -15.43 -15.79
CA ASP A 229 16.01 -16.15 -16.80
C ASP A 229 16.66 -17.40 -16.21
N ILE A 230 16.10 -18.57 -16.51
CA ILE A 230 16.71 -19.84 -16.08
C ILE A 230 18.07 -20.09 -16.74
N ASN A 231 18.32 -19.45 -17.89
CA ASN A 231 19.54 -19.65 -18.68
C ASN A 231 20.60 -18.58 -18.38
N ALA A 232 20.39 -17.77 -17.34
CA ALA A 232 21.33 -16.72 -16.94
C ALA A 232 22.73 -17.29 -16.73
N LYS A 233 23.74 -16.53 -17.18
CA LYS A 233 25.16 -16.83 -16.95
C LYS A 233 25.72 -15.90 -15.88
N ALA A 234 26.69 -16.39 -15.11
CA ALA A 234 27.39 -15.57 -14.14
C ALA A 234 28.10 -14.42 -14.87
N GLY A 235 27.92 -13.20 -14.38
CA GLY A 235 28.66 -12.03 -14.84
C GLY A 235 30.13 -12.08 -14.42
N ALA A 236 30.93 -11.15 -14.93
CA ALA A 236 32.32 -11.00 -14.49
C ALA A 236 32.39 -10.75 -12.98
N GLY A 237 33.11 -11.62 -12.26
CA GLY A 237 33.27 -11.53 -10.80
C GLY A 237 32.11 -12.11 -9.98
N GLU A 238 31.13 -12.76 -10.60
CA GLU A 238 30.07 -13.48 -9.90
C GLU A 238 30.39 -14.97 -9.79
N ASP A 239 30.24 -15.56 -8.59
CA ASP A 239 30.46 -17.00 -8.39
C ASP A 239 29.36 -17.85 -9.05
N ARG A 240 28.15 -17.30 -9.22
CA ARG A 240 26.96 -17.99 -9.75
C ARG A 240 26.01 -17.03 -10.48
N PRO A 241 25.23 -17.51 -11.46
CA PRO A 241 24.24 -16.70 -12.16
C PRO A 241 23.05 -16.28 -11.30
N TYR A 242 22.64 -15.02 -11.43
CA TYR A 242 21.39 -14.50 -10.87
C TYR A 242 20.25 -14.72 -11.85
N HIS A 243 19.32 -15.60 -11.48
CA HIS A 243 18.22 -16.03 -12.35
C HIS A 243 16.96 -15.18 -12.16
N MET A 244 16.81 -14.55 -10.99
CA MET A 244 15.71 -13.65 -10.69
C MET A 244 16.26 -12.29 -10.30
N LYS A 245 15.84 -11.24 -10.99
CA LYS A 245 16.25 -9.85 -10.76
C LYS A 245 15.02 -8.96 -10.68
N MET A 246 15.02 -8.03 -9.74
CA MET A 246 14.00 -6.99 -9.64
C MET A 246 14.66 -5.64 -9.85
N TYR A 247 14.02 -4.79 -10.64
CA TYR A 247 14.40 -3.42 -10.89
C TYR A 247 13.31 -2.48 -10.43
N VAL A 248 13.71 -1.34 -9.86
CA VAL A 248 12.81 -0.29 -9.44
C VAL A 248 13.32 1.03 -10.00
N ASN A 249 12.47 1.72 -10.77
CA ASN A 249 12.83 2.95 -11.47
C ASN A 249 14.10 2.81 -12.33
N GLY A 250 14.24 1.66 -13.00
CA GLY A 250 15.36 1.38 -13.92
C GLY A 250 16.67 0.96 -13.24
N GLU A 251 16.72 0.96 -11.92
CA GLU A 251 17.89 0.57 -11.15
C GLU A 251 17.71 -0.82 -10.52
N LEU A 252 18.80 -1.59 -10.42
CA LEU A 252 18.77 -2.92 -9.81
C LEU A 252 18.36 -2.79 -8.34
N PHE A 253 17.24 -3.41 -7.98
CA PHE A 253 16.69 -3.35 -6.63
C PHE A 253 17.17 -4.52 -5.77
N TRP A 254 17.07 -5.74 -6.29
CA TRP A 254 17.68 -6.96 -5.74
C TRP A 254 17.84 -8.03 -6.81
N GLN A 255 18.66 -9.04 -6.52
CA GLN A 255 18.84 -10.21 -7.36
C GLN A 255 19.04 -11.47 -6.53
N LYS A 256 18.65 -12.63 -7.07
CA LYS A 256 18.73 -13.93 -6.39
C LYS A 256 19.21 -15.02 -7.35
N ASN A 257 20.21 -15.78 -6.91
CA ASN A 257 20.59 -17.03 -7.54
C ASN A 257 19.51 -18.08 -7.24
N ASN A 258 19.22 -18.96 -8.19
CA ASN A 258 18.30 -20.05 -7.95
C ASN A 258 18.99 -21.14 -7.12
N ASP A 259 18.66 -21.19 -5.83
CA ASP A 259 19.15 -22.14 -4.84
C ASP A 259 18.25 -23.37 -4.71
N ILE A 260 17.17 -23.45 -5.50
CA ILE A 260 16.29 -24.62 -5.59
C ILE A 260 16.76 -25.52 -6.73
N LEU A 261 17.42 -26.63 -6.38
CA LEU A 261 18.14 -27.47 -7.34
C LEU A 261 17.46 -28.84 -7.57
N ALA A 262 17.73 -29.44 -8.73
CA ALA A 262 17.49 -30.85 -9.04
C ALA A 262 18.79 -31.45 -9.61
N GLY A 263 19.41 -32.39 -8.90
CA GLY A 263 20.70 -32.96 -9.32
C GLY A 263 21.83 -31.92 -9.47
N GLY A 264 21.79 -30.82 -8.69
CA GLY A 264 22.74 -29.71 -8.77
C GLY A 264 22.40 -28.63 -9.82
N VAL A 265 21.35 -28.82 -10.61
CA VAL A 265 20.92 -27.86 -11.64
C VAL A 265 19.76 -27.00 -11.12
N PRO A 266 19.78 -25.66 -11.32
CA PRO A 266 18.65 -24.78 -11.04
C PRO A 266 17.33 -25.29 -11.63
N ARG A 267 16.28 -25.36 -10.81
CA ARG A 267 14.96 -25.75 -11.29
C ARG A 267 14.30 -24.62 -12.06
N ALA A 268 13.85 -24.94 -13.27
CA ALA A 268 12.99 -24.09 -14.07
C ALA A 268 11.63 -23.86 -13.38
N MET A 269 10.98 -22.73 -13.68
CA MET A 269 9.55 -22.60 -13.44
C MET A 269 8.87 -23.69 -14.24
N LEU A 270 7.97 -24.46 -13.61
CA LEU A 270 7.19 -25.46 -14.33
C LEU A 270 6.19 -24.75 -15.23
N PRO A 271 6.37 -24.77 -16.56
CA PRO A 271 5.36 -24.24 -17.45
C PRO A 271 4.28 -25.33 -17.55
N SER A 272 3.19 -25.16 -16.83
CA SER A 272 2.04 -26.07 -16.84
C SER A 272 0.76 -25.30 -17.16
N SER A 273 -0.25 -26.03 -17.63
CA SER A 273 -1.58 -25.63 -18.09
C SER A 273 -2.05 -24.22 -17.75
N THR A 274 -2.74 -23.60 -18.71
CA THR A 274 -3.56 -22.37 -18.58
C THR A 274 -3.72 -21.85 -17.15
N LYS A 275 -3.04 -20.73 -16.83
CA LYS A 275 -3.11 -20.08 -15.51
C LYS A 275 -3.88 -18.78 -15.58
N LYS A 276 -4.63 -18.50 -14.51
CA LYS A 276 -5.27 -17.21 -14.32
C LYS A 276 -4.23 -16.17 -13.95
N MET A 277 -4.20 -15.04 -14.64
CA MET A 277 -3.43 -13.87 -14.20
C MET A 277 -4.38 -12.81 -13.62
N ARG A 278 -4.03 -12.26 -12.45
CA ARG A 278 -4.83 -11.21 -11.78
C ARG A 278 -3.93 -10.19 -11.10
N ALA A 279 -4.39 -8.94 -11.05
CA ALA A 279 -3.79 -7.87 -10.25
C ALA A 279 -4.64 -7.53 -9.01
N PHE A 280 -3.96 -7.04 -7.96
CA PHE A 280 -4.51 -6.57 -6.68
C PHE A 280 -5.16 -7.64 -5.79
N ILE A 281 -5.44 -8.82 -6.32
CA ILE A 281 -5.94 -10.00 -5.61
C ILE A 281 -5.27 -11.22 -6.23
N ASP A 282 -4.75 -12.13 -5.40
CA ASP A 282 -4.23 -13.40 -5.89
C ASP A 282 -5.34 -14.26 -6.54
N PRO A 283 -5.08 -14.90 -7.70
CA PRO A 283 -6.07 -15.72 -8.39
C PRO A 283 -6.67 -16.86 -7.54
N TYR A 284 -5.88 -17.45 -6.64
CA TYR A 284 -6.25 -18.67 -5.90
C TYR A 284 -6.26 -18.48 -4.37
N HIS A 285 -5.68 -17.38 -3.87
CA HIS A 285 -5.72 -16.99 -2.45
C HIS A 285 -6.27 -15.56 -2.26
N PRO A 286 -7.59 -15.34 -2.39
CA PRO A 286 -8.17 -13.99 -2.45
C PRO A 286 -7.85 -13.06 -1.27
N ASP A 287 -7.47 -13.60 -0.11
CA ASP A 287 -6.99 -12.82 1.04
C ASP A 287 -5.70 -12.06 0.78
N ARG A 288 -4.90 -12.52 -0.19
CA ARG A 288 -3.66 -11.87 -0.63
C ARG A 288 -3.99 -10.69 -1.54
N CYS A 289 -4.52 -9.63 -0.95
CA CYS A 289 -5.07 -8.48 -1.66
C CYS A 289 -4.44 -7.15 -1.21
N MET A 290 -4.33 -6.20 -2.14
CA MET A 290 -3.84 -4.84 -1.90
C MET A 290 -4.64 -3.81 -2.66
N THR A 291 -4.55 -2.55 -2.22
CA THR A 291 -5.04 -1.40 -2.98
C THR A 291 -3.88 -0.68 -3.66
N GLY A 292 -4.09 -0.17 -4.87
CA GLY A 292 -3.09 0.67 -5.52
C GLY A 292 -3.47 1.09 -6.93
N TYR A 293 -2.59 1.87 -7.52
CA TYR A 293 -2.70 2.32 -8.89
C TYR A 293 -1.78 1.50 -9.80
N ILE A 294 -2.22 1.26 -11.03
CA ILE A 294 -1.45 0.56 -12.06
C ILE A 294 -1.53 1.29 -13.40
N LYS A 295 -0.43 1.29 -14.15
CA LYS A 295 -0.45 1.66 -15.58
C LYS A 295 0.69 0.96 -16.33
N LYS A 296 0.55 0.90 -17.66
CA LYS A 296 1.53 0.34 -18.60
C LYS A 296 2.04 -1.04 -18.18
N PHE A 297 1.12 -1.95 -17.84
CA PHE A 297 1.48 -3.33 -17.54
C PHE A 297 1.85 -4.08 -18.82
N ARG A 298 3.00 -4.76 -18.81
CA ARG A 298 3.51 -5.53 -19.94
C ARG A 298 4.16 -6.83 -19.48
N LEU A 299 3.96 -7.89 -20.26
CA LEU A 299 4.63 -9.18 -20.10
C LEU A 299 5.39 -9.52 -21.39
N TRP A 300 6.64 -9.95 -21.25
CA TRP A 300 7.55 -10.27 -22.33
C TRP A 300 8.09 -11.69 -22.19
N ASN A 301 8.17 -12.44 -23.28
CA ASN A 301 8.90 -13.71 -23.36
C ASN A 301 10.39 -13.48 -23.68
N GLU A 302 11.00 -12.56 -22.95
CA GLU A 302 12.42 -12.19 -23.06
C GLU A 302 12.90 -11.65 -21.72
N ALA A 303 14.11 -12.01 -21.32
CA ALA A 303 14.78 -11.41 -20.16
C ALA A 303 15.43 -10.08 -20.59
N LYS A 304 14.80 -8.97 -20.21
CA LYS A 304 15.25 -7.63 -20.61
C LYS A 304 16.50 -7.22 -19.85
N THR A 305 17.42 -6.55 -20.53
CA THR A 305 18.62 -5.93 -19.94
C THR A 305 18.26 -4.66 -19.18
N PRO A 306 19.14 -4.18 -18.27
CA PRO A 306 18.94 -2.91 -17.58
C PRO A 306 18.67 -1.73 -18.53
N ASP A 307 19.39 -1.62 -19.64
CA ASP A 307 19.23 -0.53 -20.62
C ASP A 307 17.89 -0.62 -21.36
N GLN A 308 17.44 -1.83 -21.70
CA GLN A 308 16.11 -2.05 -22.27
C GLN A 308 15.03 -1.63 -21.26
N LEU A 309 15.17 -1.96 -19.97
CA LEU A 309 14.21 -1.58 -18.94
C LEU A 309 14.15 -0.05 -18.75
N LYS A 310 15.31 0.64 -18.75
CA LYS A 310 15.36 2.11 -18.70
C LYS A 310 14.64 2.75 -19.89
N THR A 311 14.74 2.14 -21.07
CA THR A 311 14.00 2.58 -22.27
C THR A 311 12.49 2.36 -22.12
N LEU A 312 12.07 1.18 -21.62
CA LEU A 312 10.66 0.80 -21.46
C LEU A 312 9.90 1.67 -20.45
N MET A 313 10.60 2.25 -19.46
CA MET A 313 10.02 3.20 -18.51
C MET A 313 9.40 4.41 -19.20
N THR A 314 10.06 4.92 -20.24
CA THR A 314 9.68 6.17 -20.91
C THR A 314 9.01 5.96 -22.26
N ALA A 315 9.22 4.80 -22.89
CA ALA A 315 8.67 4.48 -24.20
C ALA A 315 7.27 3.83 -24.11
N ASP A 316 6.46 4.09 -25.13
CA ASP A 316 5.24 3.34 -25.39
C ASP A 316 5.52 2.14 -26.30
N VAL A 317 4.77 1.07 -26.10
CA VAL A 317 4.76 -0.10 -26.99
C VAL A 317 3.59 -0.01 -27.95
N LYS A 318 3.74 -0.56 -29.16
CA LYS A 318 2.72 -0.59 -30.20
C LYS A 318 1.88 -1.88 -30.15
N GLY A 319 2.37 -2.94 -29.51
CA GLY A 319 1.69 -4.23 -29.42
C GLY A 319 2.21 -5.28 -30.42
N ASN A 320 3.15 -4.91 -31.28
CA ASN A 320 3.73 -5.80 -32.31
C ASN A 320 5.24 -6.02 -32.12
N GLU A 321 5.79 -5.58 -31.00
CA GLU A 321 7.19 -5.83 -30.64
C GLU A 321 7.47 -7.33 -30.52
N SER A 322 8.65 -7.74 -30.97
CA SER A 322 9.12 -9.10 -30.76
C SER A 322 9.10 -9.46 -29.28
N ASN A 323 8.66 -10.69 -28.99
CA ASN A 323 8.54 -11.27 -27.64
C ASN A 323 7.55 -10.55 -26.70
N LEU A 324 6.79 -9.55 -27.15
CA LEU A 324 5.71 -9.00 -26.35
C LEU A 324 4.55 -10.01 -26.28
N VAL A 325 4.21 -10.45 -25.06
CA VAL A 325 3.08 -11.36 -24.83
C VAL A 325 1.80 -10.55 -24.81
N CYS A 326 1.71 -9.58 -23.90
CA CYS A 326 0.55 -8.71 -23.72
C CYS A 326 0.97 -7.34 -23.17
N ALA A 327 0.13 -6.33 -23.43
CA ALA A 327 0.33 -4.98 -22.89
C ALA A 327 -1.00 -4.25 -22.67
N TRP A 328 -1.19 -3.68 -21.48
CA TRP A 328 -2.32 -2.83 -21.13
C TRP A 328 -1.84 -1.50 -20.56
N ASP A 329 -2.24 -0.39 -21.17
CA ASP A 329 -1.79 0.93 -20.75
C ASP A 329 -2.50 1.42 -19.48
N PHE A 330 -3.81 1.19 -19.35
CA PHE A 330 -4.63 1.70 -18.24
C PHE A 330 -4.43 3.21 -17.98
N THR A 331 -4.32 4.01 -19.04
CA THR A 331 -4.17 5.47 -18.99
C THR A 331 -5.41 6.23 -19.45
N VAL A 332 -6.40 5.53 -19.98
CA VAL A 332 -7.68 6.07 -20.45
C VAL A 332 -8.80 5.21 -19.90
N VAL A 333 -9.87 5.85 -19.42
CA VAL A 333 -11.05 5.14 -18.92
C VAL A 333 -11.68 4.31 -20.05
N PRO A 334 -11.77 2.97 -19.92
CA PRO A 334 -12.36 2.14 -20.96
C PRO A 334 -13.87 2.36 -21.06
N THR A 335 -14.42 2.27 -22.27
CA THR A 335 -15.87 2.24 -22.51
C THR A 335 -16.52 0.96 -22.03
N ASP A 336 -15.76 -0.14 -22.02
CA ASP A 336 -16.18 -1.43 -21.52
C ASP A 336 -15.11 -1.97 -20.54
N PRO A 337 -15.29 -1.79 -19.23
CA PRO A 337 -14.35 -2.28 -18.22
C PRO A 337 -14.30 -3.81 -18.15
N ASP A 338 -15.27 -4.54 -18.73
CA ASP A 338 -15.26 -5.99 -18.77
C ASP A 338 -14.43 -6.56 -19.93
N ASN A 339 -14.13 -5.75 -20.95
CA ASN A 339 -13.40 -6.17 -22.15
C ASN A 339 -12.33 -5.16 -22.58
N VAL A 340 -11.43 -4.78 -21.67
CA VAL A 340 -10.30 -3.90 -21.98
C VAL A 340 -9.29 -4.65 -22.83
N LYS A 341 -9.26 -4.37 -24.14
CA LYS A 341 -8.33 -5.00 -25.08
C LYS A 341 -6.88 -4.64 -24.76
N ASP A 342 -6.01 -5.63 -24.86
CA ASP A 342 -4.58 -5.41 -24.81
C ASP A 342 -4.07 -4.88 -26.17
N LYS A 343 -2.88 -4.27 -26.18
CA LYS A 343 -2.32 -3.65 -27.39
C LYS A 343 -1.91 -4.67 -28.45
N THR A 344 -1.68 -5.93 -28.07
CA THR A 344 -1.39 -7.00 -29.04
C THR A 344 -2.65 -7.47 -29.77
N GLY A 345 -3.84 -7.14 -29.24
CA GLY A 345 -5.13 -7.56 -29.77
C GLY A 345 -5.48 -9.02 -29.49
N LYS A 346 -4.68 -9.73 -28.69
CA LYS A 346 -4.84 -11.17 -28.40
C LYS A 346 -5.65 -11.43 -27.13
N PHE A 347 -5.64 -10.47 -26.20
CA PHE A 347 -6.18 -10.65 -24.86
C PHE A 347 -7.09 -9.49 -24.45
N THR A 348 -7.96 -9.78 -23.49
CA THR A 348 -8.79 -8.78 -22.82
C THR A 348 -8.59 -8.88 -21.31
N ALA A 349 -8.74 -7.74 -20.63
CA ALA A 349 -8.78 -7.65 -19.18
C ALA A 349 -10.15 -7.17 -18.73
N LYS A 350 -10.58 -7.66 -17.57
CA LYS A 350 -11.80 -7.24 -16.87
C LYS A 350 -11.41 -6.50 -15.59
N ILE A 351 -11.72 -5.21 -15.51
CA ILE A 351 -11.61 -4.41 -14.30
C ILE A 351 -12.90 -4.59 -13.50
N GLN A 352 -12.82 -5.24 -12.35
CA GLN A 352 -14.00 -5.70 -11.62
C GLN A 352 -13.98 -5.30 -10.14
N GLY A 353 -15.17 -5.15 -9.59
CA GLY A 353 -15.37 -4.78 -8.19
C GLY A 353 -15.10 -3.29 -7.95
N SER A 354 -14.44 -2.96 -6.84
CA SER A 354 -14.16 -1.59 -6.43
C SER A 354 -12.91 -1.04 -7.10
N TYR A 355 -13.09 -0.05 -7.97
CA TYR A 355 -12.04 0.72 -8.62
C TYR A 355 -12.52 2.15 -8.89
N LYS A 356 -11.58 3.07 -9.14
CA LYS A 356 -11.85 4.46 -9.52
C LYS A 356 -10.83 4.91 -10.56
N TRP A 357 -11.28 5.72 -11.51
CA TRP A 357 -10.39 6.46 -12.41
C TRP A 357 -10.20 7.88 -11.90
N MET A 358 -8.97 8.21 -11.52
CA MET A 358 -8.61 9.50 -10.95
C MET A 358 -8.02 10.42 -12.03
N PRO A 359 -8.18 11.76 -11.92
CA PRO A 359 -7.48 12.69 -12.78
C PRO A 359 -5.96 12.48 -12.71
N VAL A 360 -5.28 12.67 -13.84
CA VAL A 360 -3.82 12.68 -13.90
C VAL A 360 -3.30 13.83 -13.03
N GLN A 361 -2.37 13.52 -12.12
CA GLN A 361 -1.81 14.48 -11.15
C GLN A 361 -0.54 15.16 -11.64
#